data_AF-A0A1V9XCX2-F1
#
_entry.id   AF-A0A1V9XCX2-F1
#
_cell.length_a   1.000
_cell.length_b   1.000
_cell.length_c   1.000
_cell.angle_alpha   90.00
_cell.angle_beta   90.00
_cell.angle_gamma   90.00
#
_symmetry.space_group_name_H-M   'P 1'
#
loop_
_entity.id
_entity.type
_entity.pdbx_description
1 polymer ?
#
loop_
_entity_poly.entity_id
_entity_poly.type
_entity_poly.pdbx_seq_one_letter_code
_entity_poly.pdbx_strand_id
1 'polypeptide(L)' 'VLLSICSLLCDPNPDDPLVPEIAKIYKADRDRYNELAREWTRKYAM' A
#
# COMPACT_ATOMS: atom_id res chain seq x y z
N VAL A 1 -14.25 1.79 -12.46
CA VAL A 1 -13.78 2.52 -11.26
C VAL A 1 -13.46 1.57 -10.12
N LEU A 2 -14.41 0.85 -9.52
CA LEU A 2 -14.12 -0.05 -8.38
C LEU A 2 -13.11 -1.16 -8.71
N LEU A 3 -13.23 -1.80 -9.89
CA LEU A 3 -12.26 -2.79 -10.36
C LEU A 3 -10.84 -2.23 -10.45
N SER A 4 -10.70 -0.96 -10.85
CA SER A 4 -9.41 -0.28 -10.94
C SER A 4 -8.81 -0.03 -9.56
N ILE A 5 -9.65 0.25 -8.54
CA ILE A 5 -9.20 0.39 -7.14
C ILE A 5 -8.75 -0.97 -6.60
N CYS A 6 -9.52 -2.04 -6.83
CA CYS A 6 -9.10 -3.39 -6.42
C CYS A 6 -7.76 -3.78 -7.06
N SER A 7 -7.58 -3.50 -8.35
CA SER A 7 -6.30 -3.71 -9.04
C SER A 7 -5.16 -2.91 -8.40
N LEU A 8 -5.38 -1.64 -8.06
CA LEU A 8 -4.38 -0.79 -7.43
C LEU A 8 -4.00 -1.25 -6.02
N LEU A 9 -4.94 -1.84 -5.26
CA LEU A 9 -4.66 -2.40 -3.94
C LEU A 9 -3.80 -3.67 -4.03
N CYS A 10 -3.94 -4.47 -5.10
CA CYS A 10 -3.08 -5.62 -5.35
C CYS A 10 -1.69 -5.17 -5.84
N ASP A 11 -1.66 -4.22 -6.78
CA ASP A 11 -0.45 -3.75 -7.45
C ASP A 11 -0.36 -2.21 -7.41
N PRO A 12 0.13 -1.62 -6.30
CA PRO A 12 0.25 -0.17 -6.17
C PRO A 12 1.34 0.39 -7.08
N ASN A 13 1.18 1.64 -7.53
CA ASN A 13 2.18 2.35 -8.34
C ASN A 13 3.11 3.20 -7.46
N PRO A 14 4.38 2.80 -7.27
CA PRO A 14 5.30 3.53 -6.40
C PRO A 14 6.12 4.61 -7.13
N ASP A 15 5.93 4.78 -8.45
CA ASP A 15 6.60 5.82 -9.26
C ASP A 15 5.83 7.14 -9.29
N ASP A 16 4.52 7.10 -9.03
CA ASP A 16 3.66 8.28 -8.84
C ASP A 16 2.87 8.18 -7.52
N PRO A 17 3.54 8.30 -6.36
CA PRO A 17 2.89 8.10 -5.08
C PRO A 17 2.26 9.39 -4.54
N LEU A 18 1.05 9.26 -3.97
CA LEU A 18 0.44 10.35 -3.19
C LEU A 18 1.15 10.59 -1.86
N VAL A 19 1.76 9.54 -1.28
CA VAL A 19 2.54 9.62 -0.02
C VAL A 19 3.94 9.04 -0.27
N PRO A 20 4.95 9.90 -0.55
CA PRO A 20 6.29 9.46 -0.93
C PRO A 20 6.97 8.54 0.09
N GLU A 21 6.72 8.71 1.37
CA GLU A 21 7.31 7.92 2.45
C GLU A 21 6.86 6.46 2.39
N ILE A 22 5.57 6.22 2.14
CA ILE A 22 5.02 4.88 2.03
C ILE A 22 5.60 4.18 0.79
N ALA A 23 5.74 4.91 -0.32
CA ALA A 23 6.34 4.37 -1.54
C ALA A 23 7.84 4.05 -1.37
N LYS A 24 8.58 4.84 -0.59
CA LYS A 24 9.98 4.51 -0.23
C LYS A 24 10.05 3.21 0.56
N ILE A 25 9.17 3.02 1.55
CA ILE A 25 9.11 1.76 2.32
C ILE A 25 8.75 0.60 1.39
N TYR A 26 7.75 0.76 0.52
CA TYR A 26 7.37 -0.24 -0.47
C TYR A 26 8.54 -0.70 -1.36
N LYS A 27 9.36 0.25 -1.83
CA LYS A 27 10.53 -0.04 -2.69
C LYS A 27 11.73 -0.60 -1.91
N ALA A 28 11.92 -0.19 -0.66
CA ALA A 28 13.09 -0.57 0.14
C ALA A 28 12.89 -1.86 0.95
N ASP A 29 11.68 -2.09 1.46
CA ASP A 29 11.34 -3.19 2.36
C ASP A 29 9.86 -3.59 2.21
N ARG A 30 9.63 -4.61 1.37
CA ARG A 30 8.29 -5.11 1.05
C ARG A 30 7.63 -5.80 2.23
N ASP A 31 8.39 -6.46 3.09
CA ASP A 31 7.86 -7.21 4.23
C ASP A 31 7.34 -6.26 5.30
N ARG A 32 8.13 -5.21 5.63
CA ARG A 32 7.70 -4.15 6.54
C ARG A 32 6.48 -3.39 6.01
N TYR A 33 6.44 -3.10 4.71
CA TYR A 33 5.24 -2.51 4.10
C TYR A 33 4.00 -3.38 4.32
N ASN A 34 4.11 -4.70 4.09
CA ASN A 34 3.00 -5.63 4.23
C ASN A 34 2.54 -5.77 5.69
N GLU A 35 3.46 -5.74 6.65
CA GLU A 35 3.14 -5.75 8.08
C GLU A 35 2.34 -4.50 8.47
N LEU A 36 2.84 -3.31 8.12
CA LEU A 36 2.16 -2.04 8.38
C LEU A 36 0.79 -1.98 7.71
N ALA A 37 0.69 -2.39 6.45
CA ALA A 37 -0.57 -2.40 5.72
C ALA A 37 -1.62 -3.27 6.45
N ARG A 38 -1.24 -4.48 6.91
CA ARG A 38 -2.13 -5.36 7.68
C ARG A 38 -2.54 -4.77 9.02
N GLU A 39 -1.61 -4.17 9.75
CA GLU A 39 -1.89 -3.53 11.04
C GLU A 39 -2.91 -2.40 10.87
N TRP A 40 -2.71 -1.54 9.87
CA TRP A 40 -3.62 -0.44 9.58
C TRP A 40 -5.00 -0.93 9.11
N THR A 41 -5.05 -1.96 8.26
CA THR A 41 -6.33 -2.58 7.87
C THR A 41 -7.07 -3.10 9.10
N ARG A 42 -6.40 -3.82 10.02
CA ARG A 42 -7.01 -4.32 11.26
C ARG A 42 -7.55 -3.19 12.14
N LYS A 43 -6.84 -2.07 12.22
CA LYS A 43 -7.17 -0.97 13.11
C LYS A 43 -8.33 -0.10 12.61
N TYR A 44 -8.45 0.08 11.30
CA TYR A 44 -9.35 1.07 10.71
C TYR A 44 -10.40 0.51 9.74
N ALA A 45 -10.25 -0.72 9.27
CA ALA A 45 -11.05 -1.26 8.17
C ALA A 45 -11.42 -2.75 8.31
N MET A 46 -11.22 -3.36 9.49
CA MET A 46 -11.77 -4.67 9.85
C MET A 46 -13.04 -4.53 10.67
#